data_AF-A0ABC9W2H7-F1
#
_entry.id   AF-A0ABC9W2H7-F1
#
_cell.length_a   1.000
_cell.length_b   1.000
_cell.length_c   1.000
_cell.angle_alpha   90.00
_cell.angle_beta   90.00
_cell.angle_gamma   90.00
#
_symmetry.space_group_name_H-M   'P 1'
#
loop_
_entity.id
_entity.type
_entity.pdbx_description
1 polymer ?
#
loop_
_entity_poly.entity_id
_entity_poly.type
_entity_poly.pdbx_seq_one_letter_code
_entity_poly.pdbx_strand_id
1 'polypeptide(L)'
;MRRGAMLDLIVTNKEGLVGDGKLKGSLGCSDHERVEFKSLRAARRACSKLTTLDFRRTDFGLFMDLLGRVPWDKALEGRGAQDSWLIFKHHLLQAQEYCIPKKRKSGENTKRPLWMKELLGKVRHKKEAYRGWKQGQVAWEEYRETVRAARDRVRKAKALIEINLARDVKDNKKSFYRYVSGKRRTRENMGPLQNETGDLVTQDMEKAEVLNDFFASVFTGKSLSHTAQVTESRDW
;
A
#
# COMPACT_ATOMS: atom_id res chain seq x y z
N MET A 1 10.80 43.65 6.05
CA MET A 1 10.90 42.86 4.80
C MET A 1 11.89 41.72 5.03
N ARG A 2 11.46 40.45 4.95
CA ARG A 2 12.40 39.31 4.96
C ARG A 2 13.04 39.25 3.55
N ARG A 3 14.38 39.33 3.47
CA ARG A 3 15.12 39.07 2.21
C ARG A 3 14.79 37.65 1.73
N GLY A 4 14.60 37.47 0.43
CA GLY A 4 14.39 36.15 -0.16
C GLY A 4 15.55 35.20 0.16
N ALA A 5 15.24 33.95 0.50
CA ALA A 5 16.23 32.92 0.78
C ALA A 5 16.19 31.86 -0.33
N MET A 6 17.35 31.47 -0.85
CA MET A 6 17.49 30.44 -1.88
C MET A 6 17.56 29.06 -1.22
N LEU A 7 16.40 28.41 -1.07
CA LEU A 7 16.26 27.10 -0.40
C LEU A 7 15.90 25.96 -1.37
N ASP A 8 15.53 26.29 -2.60
CA ASP A 8 15.08 25.34 -3.62
C ASP A 8 16.21 25.07 -4.63
N LEU A 9 16.82 23.89 -4.56
CA LEU A 9 17.95 23.48 -5.41
C LEU A 9 17.54 22.36 -6.37
N ILE A 10 17.94 22.48 -7.64
CA ILE A 10 17.85 21.40 -8.63
C ILE A 10 19.26 20.84 -8.83
N VAL A 11 19.48 19.61 -8.37
CA VAL A 11 20.78 18.92 -8.49
C VAL A 11 20.69 17.87 -9.60
N THR A 12 21.68 17.85 -10.48
CA THR A 12 21.83 16.84 -11.54
C THR A 12 23.17 16.14 -11.41
N ASN A 13 23.21 14.85 -11.71
CA ASN A 13 24.44 14.05 -11.74
C ASN A 13 25.10 14.02 -13.13
N LYS A 14 24.54 14.73 -14.10
CA LYS A 14 25.05 14.85 -15.47
C LYS A 14 25.04 16.31 -15.89
N GLU A 15 26.18 16.79 -16.35
CA GLU A 15 26.31 18.10 -16.97
C GLU A 15 25.40 18.20 -18.22
N GLY A 16 24.80 19.36 -18.44
CA GLY A 16 23.91 19.61 -19.58
C GLY A 16 22.53 18.94 -19.52
N LEU A 17 22.20 18.12 -18.51
CA LEU A 17 20.90 17.44 -18.43
C LEU A 17 19.71 18.39 -18.19
N VAL A 18 20.00 19.52 -17.57
CA VAL A 18 19.04 20.56 -17.18
C VAL A 18 19.44 21.87 -17.86
N GLY A 19 18.48 22.50 -18.53
CA GLY A 19 18.65 23.82 -19.14
C GLY A 19 17.43 24.71 -18.89
N ASP A 20 17.53 25.99 -19.28
CA ASP A 20 16.44 26.99 -19.22
C ASP A 20 15.80 27.15 -17.83
N GLY A 21 16.60 27.21 -16.77
CA GLY A 21 16.12 27.50 -15.42
C GLY A 21 15.54 28.92 -15.30
N LYS A 22 14.27 29.04 -14.92
CA LYS A 22 13.59 30.33 -14.70
C LYS A 22 12.71 30.27 -13.46
N LEU A 23 12.69 31.36 -12.71
CA LEU A 23 11.72 31.55 -11.64
C LEU A 23 10.39 31.99 -12.25
N LYS A 24 9.30 31.31 -11.89
CA LYS A 24 7.97 31.55 -12.46
C LYS A 24 6.93 31.78 -11.37
N GLY A 25 7.14 32.84 -10.60
CA GLY A 25 6.23 33.29 -9.54
C GLY A 25 5.86 32.19 -8.55
N SER A 26 4.88 32.43 -7.69
CA SER A 26 4.42 31.42 -6.73
C SER A 26 3.41 30.44 -7.35
N LEU A 27 3.38 29.21 -6.85
CA LEU A 27 2.34 28.23 -7.21
C LEU A 27 1.18 28.34 -6.22
N GLY A 28 0.12 29.05 -6.62
CA GLY A 28 -1.06 29.22 -5.78
C GLY A 28 -0.79 30.19 -4.62
N CYS A 29 -0.85 29.72 -3.37
CA CYS A 29 -0.55 30.53 -2.18
C CYS A 29 0.80 30.18 -1.54
N SER A 30 1.71 29.54 -2.29
CA SER A 30 3.04 29.22 -1.76
C SER A 30 3.83 30.50 -1.53
N ASP A 31 4.58 30.52 -0.44
CA ASP A 31 5.67 31.45 -0.15
C ASP A 31 6.92 31.16 -0.97
N HIS A 32 7.05 29.93 -1.49
CA HIS A 32 8.09 29.53 -2.45
C HIS A 32 7.77 29.98 -3.88
N GLU A 33 8.81 30.44 -4.58
CA GLU A 33 8.79 30.66 -6.02
C GLU A 33 9.04 29.35 -6.77
N ARG A 34 8.32 29.15 -7.86
CA ARG A 34 8.47 27.97 -8.69
C ARG A 34 9.72 28.11 -9.55
N VAL A 35 10.59 27.12 -9.50
CA VAL A 35 11.65 26.93 -10.49
C VAL A 35 11.10 26.09 -11.66
N GLU A 36 11.06 26.66 -12.87
CA GLU A 36 10.78 25.94 -14.12
C GLU A 36 12.12 25.66 -14.82
N PHE A 37 12.31 24.42 -15.27
CA PHE A 37 13.51 24.01 -16.01
C PHE A 37 13.11 23.03 -17.11
N LYS A 38 13.94 22.92 -18.15
CA LYS A 38 13.80 21.91 -19.19
C LYS A 38 14.79 20.78 -18.91
N SER A 39 14.28 19.55 -18.87
CA SER A 39 15.13 18.37 -18.91
C SER A 39 15.28 17.94 -20.37
N LEU A 40 16.53 17.76 -20.83
CA LEU A 40 16.81 17.33 -22.20
C LEU A 40 16.56 15.84 -22.45
N ARG A 41 16.11 15.10 -21.42
CA ARG A 41 15.81 13.67 -21.54
C ARG A 41 14.36 13.44 -21.96
N ALA A 42 14.14 12.70 -23.05
CA ALA A 42 12.83 12.15 -23.36
C ALA A 42 12.38 11.21 -22.23
N ALA A 43 11.40 11.65 -21.43
CA ALA A 43 10.82 10.84 -20.37
C ALA A 43 9.99 9.71 -20.99
N ARG A 44 10.60 8.56 -21.26
CA ARG A 44 9.83 7.31 -21.38
C ARG A 44 9.26 7.01 -20.00
N ARG A 45 7.95 7.23 -19.84
CA ARG A 45 7.20 6.71 -18.69
C ARG A 45 7.34 5.18 -18.74
N ALA A 46 8.27 4.63 -17.97
CA ALA A 46 8.25 3.22 -17.66
C ALA A 46 6.99 2.99 -16.82
N CYS A 47 5.92 2.53 -17.47
CA CYS A 47 4.78 2.02 -16.75
C CYS A 47 5.30 0.78 -16.00
N SER A 48 5.41 0.86 -14.68
CA SER A 48 5.66 -0.32 -13.86
C SER A 48 4.45 -1.23 -14.02
N LYS A 49 4.53 -2.18 -14.96
CA LYS A 49 3.51 -3.21 -15.20
C LYS A 49 3.58 -4.23 -14.06
N LEU A 50 3.30 -3.79 -12.83
CA LEU A 50 3.24 -4.70 -11.69
C LEU A 50 2.04 -5.63 -11.91
N THR A 51 2.28 -6.93 -12.04
CA THR A 51 1.26 -7.96 -12.07
C THR A 51 1.03 -8.50 -10.67
N THR A 52 -0.22 -8.83 -10.34
CA THR A 52 -0.60 -9.48 -9.08
C THR A 52 -1.52 -10.65 -9.39
N LEU A 53 -1.50 -11.67 -8.54
CA LEU A 53 -2.44 -12.79 -8.65
C LEU A 53 -3.87 -12.31 -8.40
N ASP A 54 -4.83 -12.83 -9.17
CA ASP A 54 -6.25 -12.52 -9.05
C ASP A 54 -7.04 -13.65 -8.39
N PHE A 55 -6.93 -13.75 -7.06
CA PHE A 55 -7.59 -14.77 -6.26
C PHE A 55 -9.13 -14.83 -6.41
N ARG A 56 -9.77 -13.78 -6.95
CA ARG A 56 -11.21 -13.76 -7.21
C ARG A 56 -11.62 -14.62 -8.40
N ARG A 57 -10.68 -14.87 -9.31
CA ARG A 57 -10.90 -15.65 -10.54
C ARG A 57 -10.16 -16.99 -10.48
N THR A 58 -9.74 -17.40 -9.29
CA THR A 58 -9.08 -18.68 -9.08
C THR A 58 -10.09 -19.80 -9.27
N ASP A 59 -9.67 -20.83 -10.00
CA ASP A 59 -10.33 -22.13 -9.98
C ASP A 59 -9.83 -22.91 -8.76
N PHE A 60 -10.62 -22.86 -7.67
CA PHE A 60 -10.28 -23.57 -6.44
C PHE A 60 -10.45 -25.09 -6.57
N GLY A 61 -11.34 -25.56 -7.45
CA GLY A 61 -11.52 -26.99 -7.71
C GLY A 61 -10.28 -27.60 -8.33
N LEU A 62 -9.78 -26.97 -9.41
CA LEU A 62 -8.53 -27.38 -10.05
C LEU A 62 -7.32 -27.24 -9.11
N PHE A 63 -7.28 -26.18 -8.30
CA PHE A 63 -6.19 -25.97 -7.33
C PHE A 63 -6.13 -27.10 -6.29
N MET A 64 -7.28 -27.50 -5.74
CA MET A 64 -7.35 -28.59 -4.77
C MET A 64 -7.06 -29.96 -5.41
N ASP A 65 -7.52 -30.20 -6.64
CA ASP A 65 -7.22 -31.43 -7.39
C ASP A 65 -5.71 -31.58 -7.66
N LEU A 66 -5.04 -30.51 -8.10
CA LEU A 66 -3.58 -30.53 -8.31
C LEU A 66 -2.79 -30.85 -7.03
N LEU A 67 -3.23 -30.33 -5.88
CA LEU A 67 -2.61 -30.64 -4.60
C LEU A 67 -2.96 -32.04 -4.10
N GLY A 68 -4.20 -32.51 -4.33
CA GLY A 68 -4.66 -33.84 -3.94
C GLY A 68 -3.98 -34.97 -4.72
N ARG A 69 -3.52 -34.71 -5.94
CA ARG A 69 -2.80 -35.68 -6.78
C ARG A 69 -1.34 -35.89 -6.37
N VAL A 70 -0.78 -35.03 -5.52
CA VAL A 70 0.59 -35.19 -5.04
C VAL A 70 0.64 -36.35 -4.05
N PRO A 71 1.51 -37.36 -4.23
CA PRO A 71 1.65 -38.46 -3.28
C PRO A 71 2.40 -37.98 -2.03
N TRP A 72 1.71 -37.24 -1.15
CA TRP A 72 2.30 -36.58 0.02
C TRP A 72 3.03 -37.54 0.95
N ASP A 73 2.49 -38.75 1.12
CA ASP A 73 3.11 -39.78 1.96
C ASP A 73 4.54 -40.05 1.54
N LYS A 74 4.78 -40.26 0.23
CA LYS A 74 6.13 -40.51 -0.32
C LYS A 74 6.95 -39.23 -0.44
N ALA A 75 6.30 -38.11 -0.73
CA ALA A 75 6.99 -36.83 -0.91
C ALA A 75 7.60 -36.32 0.40
N LEU A 76 6.95 -36.61 1.53
CA LEU A 76 7.34 -36.13 2.85
C LEU A 76 8.01 -37.21 3.72
N GLU A 77 8.02 -38.47 3.28
CA GLU A 77 8.62 -39.59 4.00
C GLU A 77 10.10 -39.34 4.36
N GLY A 78 10.44 -39.52 5.64
CA GLY A 78 11.82 -39.42 6.14
C GLY A 78 12.44 -38.01 6.09
N ARG A 79 11.64 -36.96 5.84
CA ARG A 79 12.14 -35.58 5.72
C ARG A 79 11.89 -34.77 6.99
N GLY A 80 12.83 -33.86 7.28
CA GLY A 80 12.67 -32.88 8.36
C GLY A 80 11.59 -31.84 8.03
N ALA A 81 11.09 -31.14 9.04
CA ALA A 81 10.02 -30.15 8.89
C ALA A 81 10.32 -29.07 7.83
N GLN A 82 11.57 -28.61 7.76
CA GLN A 82 11.99 -27.59 6.81
C GLN A 82 11.97 -28.10 5.37
N ASP A 83 12.48 -29.31 5.12
CA ASP A 83 12.50 -29.91 3.79
C ASP A 83 11.08 -30.25 3.33
N SER A 84 10.26 -30.79 4.23
CA SER A 84 8.84 -31.03 4.00
C SER A 84 8.08 -29.75 3.65
N TRP A 85 8.38 -28.64 4.35
CA TRP A 85 7.82 -27.33 4.03
C TRP A 85 8.24 -26.81 2.65
N LEU A 86 9.50 -26.97 2.27
CA LEU A 86 9.99 -26.55 0.95
C LEU A 86 9.31 -27.31 -0.19
N ILE A 87 9.10 -28.61 -0.02
CA ILE A 87 8.39 -29.47 -0.99
C ILE A 87 6.92 -29.07 -1.09
N PHE A 88 6.25 -28.89 0.05
CA PHE A 88 4.88 -28.42 0.08
C PHE A 88 4.75 -27.05 -0.61
N LYS A 89 5.62 -26.10 -0.24
CA LYS A 89 5.66 -24.76 -0.83
C LYS A 89 5.89 -24.81 -2.33
N HIS A 90 6.75 -25.71 -2.81
CA HIS A 90 7.00 -25.89 -4.24
C HIS A 90 5.72 -26.28 -4.98
N HIS A 91 5.05 -27.35 -4.56
CA HIS A 91 3.80 -27.81 -5.17
C HIS A 91 2.67 -26.78 -5.05
N LEU A 92 2.58 -26.09 -3.90
CA LEU A 92 1.63 -25.00 -3.70
C LEU A 92 1.84 -23.85 -4.69
N LEU A 93 3.09 -23.42 -4.89
CA LEU A 93 3.43 -22.36 -5.83
C LEU A 93 3.21 -22.78 -7.29
N GLN A 94 3.48 -24.05 -7.62
CA GLN A 94 3.16 -24.60 -8.93
C GLN A 94 1.65 -24.57 -9.19
N ALA A 95 0.83 -25.14 -8.29
CA ALA A 95 -0.63 -25.11 -8.42
C ALA A 95 -1.16 -23.66 -8.50
N GLN A 96 -0.55 -22.74 -7.74
CA GLN A 96 -0.88 -21.32 -7.77
C GLN A 96 -0.63 -20.69 -9.14
N GLU A 97 0.44 -21.06 -9.83
CA GLU A 97 0.76 -20.54 -11.16
C GLU A 97 -0.22 -21.05 -12.23
N TYR A 98 -0.65 -22.30 -12.13
CA TYR A 98 -1.61 -22.88 -13.08
C TYR A 98 -3.05 -22.38 -12.85
N CYS A 99 -3.49 -22.26 -11.60
CA CYS A 99 -4.90 -22.01 -11.30
C CYS A 99 -5.25 -20.53 -11.09
N ILE A 100 -4.26 -19.67 -10.82
CA ILE A 100 -4.52 -18.27 -10.47
C ILE A 100 -4.07 -17.33 -11.58
N PRO A 101 -5.01 -16.74 -12.33
CA PRO A 101 -4.66 -15.80 -13.38
C PRO A 101 -3.99 -14.55 -12.79
N LYS A 102 -2.95 -14.06 -13.48
CA LYS A 102 -2.27 -12.80 -13.14
C LYS A 102 -3.08 -11.63 -13.71
N LYS A 103 -3.48 -10.68 -12.87
CA LYS A 103 -4.04 -9.39 -13.30
C LYS A 103 -2.98 -8.30 -13.25
N ARG A 104 -3.11 -7.33 -14.16
CA ARG A 104 -2.35 -6.09 -14.04
C ARG A 104 -2.83 -5.37 -12.78
N LYS A 105 -1.91 -4.96 -11.91
CA LYS A 105 -2.22 -3.88 -10.98
C LYS A 105 -2.49 -2.66 -11.85
N SER A 106 -3.76 -2.32 -12.04
CA SER A 106 -4.11 -0.94 -12.33
C SER A 106 -3.43 -0.13 -11.22
N GLY A 107 -2.50 0.76 -11.60
CA GLY A 107 -1.79 1.61 -10.65
C GLY A 107 -2.82 2.09 -9.66
N GLU A 108 -2.61 1.73 -8.38
CA GLU A 108 -3.62 1.68 -7.34
C GLU A 108 -4.65 2.74 -7.63
N ASN A 109 -5.86 2.31 -8.05
CA ASN A 109 -6.99 3.20 -8.16
C ASN A 109 -7.15 3.71 -6.74
N THR A 110 -6.43 4.78 -6.43
CA THR A 110 -6.40 5.48 -5.17
C THR A 110 -7.86 5.73 -4.95
N LYS A 111 -8.47 4.88 -4.11
CA LYS A 111 -9.91 4.93 -3.87
C LYS A 111 -10.17 6.38 -3.61
N ARG A 112 -10.90 7.02 -4.54
CA ARG A 112 -10.99 8.48 -4.54
C ARG A 112 -11.39 8.86 -3.13
N PRO A 113 -10.62 9.74 -2.45
CA PRO A 113 -10.93 10.11 -1.09
C PRO A 113 -12.40 10.47 -0.99
N LEU A 114 -13.06 10.12 0.12
CA LEU A 114 -14.51 10.26 0.24
C LEU A 114 -15.01 11.69 -0.09
N TRP A 115 -14.20 12.72 0.21
CA TRP A 115 -14.47 14.14 -0.11
C TRP A 115 -14.37 14.50 -1.60
N MET A 116 -13.81 13.64 -2.44
CA MET A 116 -13.43 13.99 -3.81
C MET A 116 -14.62 13.95 -4.78
N LYS A 117 -15.68 13.16 -4.50
CA LYS A 117 -16.82 12.99 -5.43
C LYS A 117 -17.49 14.34 -5.76
N GLU A 118 -17.76 15.15 -4.74
CA GLU A 118 -18.44 16.45 -4.90
C GLU A 118 -17.48 17.58 -5.33
N LEU A 119 -16.17 17.40 -5.14
CA LEU A 119 -15.16 18.44 -5.37
C LEU A 119 -14.41 18.31 -6.70
N LEU A 120 -14.69 17.29 -7.51
CA LEU A 120 -14.06 17.05 -8.81
C LEU A 120 -14.18 18.26 -9.75
N GLY A 121 -15.37 18.87 -9.83
CA GLY A 121 -15.58 20.06 -10.65
C GLY A 121 -14.68 21.22 -10.23
N LYS A 122 -14.50 21.44 -8.92
CA LYS A 122 -13.63 22.51 -8.40
C LYS A 122 -12.14 22.20 -8.59
N VAL A 123 -11.73 20.95 -8.47
CA VAL A 123 -10.35 20.53 -8.78
C VAL A 123 -10.04 20.71 -10.27
N ARG A 124 -11.00 20.37 -11.14
CA ARG A 124 -10.90 20.58 -12.59
C ARG A 124 -10.82 22.07 -12.92
N HIS A 125 -11.71 22.87 -12.35
CA HIS A 125 -11.71 24.33 -12.54
C HIS A 125 -10.40 24.98 -12.07
N LYS A 126 -9.83 24.53 -10.93
CA LYS A 126 -8.49 24.97 -10.48
C LYS A 126 -7.40 24.65 -11.51
N LYS A 127 -7.48 23.48 -12.15
CA LYS A 127 -6.52 23.05 -13.19
C LYS A 127 -6.70 23.85 -14.49
N GLU A 128 -7.93 24.16 -14.86
CA GLU A 128 -8.26 25.04 -15.99
C GLU A 128 -7.75 26.46 -15.76
N ALA A 129 -8.02 27.05 -14.60
CA ALA A 129 -7.51 28.36 -14.21
C ALA A 129 -5.98 28.41 -14.24
N TYR A 130 -5.29 27.35 -13.80
CA TYR A 130 -3.84 27.25 -13.92
C TYR A 130 -3.36 27.26 -15.37
N ARG A 131 -4.06 26.57 -16.29
CA ARG A 131 -3.70 26.58 -17.72
C ARG A 131 -3.91 27.96 -18.33
N GLY A 132 -5.06 28.58 -18.05
CA GLY A 132 -5.38 29.92 -18.53
C GLY A 132 -4.36 30.95 -18.04
N TRP A 133 -4.02 30.93 -16.75
CA TRP A 133 -2.97 31.78 -16.20
C TRP A 133 -1.59 31.50 -16.84
N LYS A 134 -1.23 30.22 -17.03
CA LYS A 134 0.04 29.85 -17.70
C LYS A 134 0.11 30.35 -19.15
N GLN A 135 -1.03 30.50 -19.81
CA GLN A 135 -1.15 31.01 -21.18
C GLN A 135 -1.39 32.52 -21.27
N GLY A 136 -1.41 33.23 -20.13
CA GLY A 136 -1.66 34.68 -20.07
C GLY A 136 -3.12 35.08 -20.30
N GLN A 137 -4.06 34.12 -20.30
CA GLN A 137 -5.48 34.35 -20.53
C GLN A 137 -6.25 34.73 -19.25
N VAL A 138 -5.67 34.47 -18.08
CA VAL A 138 -6.30 34.69 -16.78
C VAL A 138 -5.33 35.49 -15.91
N ALA A 139 -5.83 36.55 -15.27
CA ALA A 139 -5.04 37.35 -14.35
C ALA A 139 -4.57 36.51 -13.15
N TRP A 140 -3.43 36.90 -12.56
CA TRP A 140 -2.88 36.19 -11.40
C TRP A 140 -3.87 36.19 -10.21
N GLU A 141 -4.57 37.30 -10.03
CA GLU A 141 -5.53 37.54 -8.95
C GLU A 141 -6.71 36.55 -9.04
N GLU A 142 -7.30 36.42 -10.22
CA GLU A 142 -8.42 35.49 -10.49
C GLU A 142 -8.01 34.02 -10.30
N TYR A 143 -6.80 33.66 -10.77
CA TYR A 143 -6.25 32.34 -10.52
C TYR A 143 -6.04 32.09 -9.02
N ARG A 144 -5.47 33.06 -8.30
CA ARG A 144 -5.21 32.96 -6.86
C ARG A 144 -6.49 32.78 -6.06
N GLU A 145 -7.54 33.52 -6.39
CA GLU A 145 -8.86 33.38 -5.77
C GLU A 145 -9.47 32.00 -6.03
N THR A 146 -9.40 31.53 -7.28
CA THR A 146 -9.88 30.20 -7.66
C THR A 146 -9.16 29.10 -6.87
N VAL A 147 -7.84 29.22 -6.70
CA VAL A 147 -7.04 28.28 -5.91
C VAL A 147 -7.43 28.32 -4.43
N ARG A 148 -7.60 29.52 -3.85
CA ARG A 148 -8.02 29.69 -2.44
C ARG A 148 -9.39 29.06 -2.20
N ALA A 149 -10.38 29.40 -3.02
CA ALA A 149 -11.73 28.86 -2.92
C ALA A 149 -11.75 27.33 -3.03
N ALA A 150 -10.98 26.76 -3.98
CA ALA A 150 -10.87 25.32 -4.12
C ALA A 150 -10.20 24.66 -2.89
N ARG A 151 -9.14 25.27 -2.35
CA ARG A 151 -8.45 24.78 -1.13
C ARG A 151 -9.38 24.80 0.08
N ASP A 152 -10.14 25.88 0.27
CA ASP A 152 -11.07 26.01 1.40
C ASP A 152 -12.20 25.00 1.32
N ARG A 153 -12.77 24.77 0.13
CA ARG A 153 -13.79 23.74 -0.05
C ARG A 153 -13.25 22.34 0.24
N VAL A 154 -12.03 22.02 -0.21
CA VAL A 154 -11.37 20.75 0.12
C VAL A 154 -11.15 20.61 1.63
N ARG A 155 -10.72 21.69 2.31
CA ARG A 155 -10.54 21.70 3.76
C ARG A 155 -11.87 21.45 4.48
N LYS A 156 -12.94 22.16 4.11
CA LYS A 156 -14.28 22.01 4.69
C LYS A 156 -14.86 20.60 4.47
N ALA A 157 -14.72 20.04 3.27
CA ALA A 157 -15.22 18.70 2.98
C ALA A 157 -14.46 17.60 3.75
N LYS A 158 -13.14 17.74 3.94
CA LYS A 158 -12.37 16.83 4.80
C LYS A 158 -12.84 16.90 6.25
N ALA A 159 -12.99 18.10 6.79
CA ALA A 159 -13.47 18.31 8.16
C ALA A 159 -14.89 17.75 8.35
N LEU A 160 -15.79 17.94 7.40
CA LEU A 160 -17.15 17.40 7.47
C LEU A 160 -17.16 15.86 7.56
N ILE A 161 -16.30 15.19 6.78
CA ILE A 161 -16.19 13.72 6.84
C ILE A 161 -15.64 13.26 8.18
N GLU A 162 -14.64 13.95 8.72
CA GLU A 162 -14.07 13.66 10.04
C GLU A 162 -15.11 13.87 11.15
N ILE A 163 -15.92 14.93 11.07
CA ILE A 163 -17.04 15.19 11.98
C ILE A 163 -18.09 14.08 11.92
N ASN A 164 -18.50 13.68 10.71
CA ASN A 164 -19.48 12.60 10.53
C ASN A 164 -18.94 11.27 11.08
N LEU A 165 -17.67 10.95 10.83
CA LEU A 165 -17.02 9.75 11.38
C LEU A 165 -16.96 9.76 12.91
N ALA A 166 -16.72 10.93 13.52
CA ALA A 166 -16.69 11.07 14.97
C ALA A 166 -18.08 10.94 15.60
N ARG A 167 -19.11 11.53 14.96
CA ARG A 167 -20.50 11.44 15.43
C ARG A 167 -21.00 9.99 15.35
N ASP A 168 -20.75 9.33 14.24
CA ASP A 168 -21.29 8.00 13.95
C ASP A 168 -20.42 6.88 14.56
N VAL A 169 -19.44 7.21 15.43
CA VAL A 169 -18.50 6.23 16.01
C VAL A 169 -19.22 5.19 16.87
N LYS A 170 -20.30 5.58 17.55
CA LYS A 170 -21.07 4.66 18.40
C LYS A 170 -21.74 3.56 17.57
N ASP A 171 -22.31 3.94 16.44
CA ASP A 171 -23.06 3.03 15.56
C ASP A 171 -22.16 2.32 14.54
N ASN A 172 -21.05 2.94 14.12
CA ASN A 172 -20.17 2.44 13.07
C ASN A 172 -18.67 2.59 13.42
N LYS A 173 -18.26 1.95 14.53
CA LYS A 173 -16.86 1.87 14.98
C LYS A 173 -15.89 1.46 13.87
N LYS A 174 -16.30 0.50 13.02
CA LYS A 174 -15.47 -0.03 11.93
C LYS A 174 -15.06 1.04 10.92
N SER A 175 -15.96 1.97 10.58
CA SER A 175 -15.67 3.05 9.63
C SER A 175 -14.62 4.02 10.17
N PHE A 176 -14.70 4.34 11.46
CA PHE A 176 -13.77 5.22 12.16
C PHE A 176 -12.37 4.61 12.25
N TYR A 177 -12.24 3.38 12.76
CA TYR A 177 -10.94 2.70 12.84
C TYR A 177 -10.32 2.45 11.46
N ARG A 178 -11.13 2.19 10.43
CA ARG A 178 -10.65 2.12 9.04
C ARG A 178 -10.11 3.47 8.53
N TYR A 179 -10.73 4.59 8.89
CA TYR A 179 -10.22 5.91 8.56
C TYR A 179 -8.89 6.19 9.26
N VAL A 180 -8.81 5.91 10.58
CA VAL A 180 -7.60 6.10 11.38
C VAL A 180 -6.44 5.24 10.87
N SER A 181 -6.66 3.94 10.66
CA SER A 181 -5.65 3.02 10.11
C SER A 181 -5.17 3.45 8.72
N GLY A 182 -6.07 3.94 7.85
CA GLY A 182 -5.68 4.48 6.55
C GLY A 182 -4.89 5.80 6.59
N LYS A 183 -4.90 6.52 7.73
CA LYS A 183 -4.11 7.74 7.95
C LYS A 183 -2.77 7.47 8.64
N ARG A 184 -2.64 6.35 9.34
CA ARG A 184 -1.37 5.91 9.92
C ARG A 184 -0.39 5.65 8.78
N ARG A 185 0.79 6.28 8.84
CA ARG A 185 1.84 6.17 7.80
C ARG A 185 2.57 4.83 7.88
N THR A 186 2.54 4.19 9.04
CA THR A 186 3.14 2.89 9.31
C THR A 186 2.07 1.81 9.17
N ARG A 187 2.40 0.74 8.44
CA ARG A 187 1.76 -0.55 8.69
C ARG A 187 2.22 -0.98 10.07
N GLU A 188 1.30 -1.41 10.92
CA GLU A 188 1.67 -2.09 12.17
C GLU A 188 2.38 -3.39 11.75
N ASN A 189 3.71 -3.36 11.78
CA ASN A 189 4.50 -4.58 11.81
C ASN A 189 4.42 -5.14 13.23
N MET A 190 4.59 -6.45 13.39
CA MET A 190 4.73 -7.01 14.75
C MET A 190 5.85 -6.26 15.46
N GLY A 191 5.53 -5.76 16.66
CA GLY A 191 6.49 -5.11 17.54
C GLY A 191 7.62 -6.07 17.92
N PRO A 192 8.66 -5.56 18.59
CA PRO A 192 9.69 -6.42 19.13
C PRO A 192 9.08 -7.48 20.05
N LEU A 193 9.52 -8.73 19.92
CA LEU A 193 9.13 -9.82 20.82
C LEU A 193 10.25 -10.02 21.86
N GLN A 194 9.91 -10.58 23.02
CA GLN A 194 10.93 -11.07 23.95
C GLN A 194 11.11 -12.55 23.73
N ASN A 195 12.36 -12.99 23.57
CA ASN A 195 12.69 -14.41 23.57
C ASN A 195 12.77 -14.95 25.01
N GLU A 196 13.05 -16.24 25.16
CA GLU A 196 13.17 -16.90 26.46
C GLU A 196 14.31 -16.35 27.32
N THR A 197 15.36 -15.79 26.71
CA THR A 197 16.48 -15.13 27.42
C THR A 197 16.16 -13.71 27.88
N GLY A 198 14.99 -13.17 27.51
CA GLY A 198 14.54 -11.82 27.88
C GLY A 198 15.01 -10.72 26.92
N ASP A 199 15.67 -11.08 25.82
CA ASP A 199 16.19 -10.15 24.81
C ASP A 199 15.09 -9.69 23.85
N LEU A 200 15.18 -8.43 23.41
CA LEU A 200 14.25 -7.82 22.46
C LEU A 200 14.60 -8.17 21.02
N VAL A 201 13.76 -9.01 20.42
CA VAL A 201 13.86 -9.52 19.06
C VAL A 201 13.16 -8.59 18.08
N THR A 202 13.91 -8.02 17.14
CA THR A 202 13.39 -7.03 16.17
C THR A 202 13.34 -7.54 14.73
N GLN A 203 14.14 -8.55 14.37
CA GLN A 203 14.17 -9.14 13.03
C GLN A 203 13.01 -10.12 12.82
N ASP A 204 12.44 -10.15 11.62
CA ASP A 204 11.25 -10.97 11.33
C ASP A 204 11.53 -12.49 11.40
N MET A 205 12.76 -12.92 11.12
CA MET A 205 13.15 -14.33 11.22
C MET A 205 13.17 -14.78 12.69
N GLU A 206 13.90 -14.06 13.53
CA GLU A 206 14.01 -14.33 14.96
C GLU A 206 12.63 -14.26 15.65
N LYS A 207 11.75 -13.33 15.22
CA LYS A 207 10.36 -13.28 15.72
C LYS A 207 9.58 -14.55 15.38
N ALA A 208 9.79 -15.11 14.19
CA ALA A 208 9.12 -16.34 13.78
C ALA A 208 9.64 -17.54 14.59
N GLU A 209 10.94 -17.57 14.91
CA GLU A 209 11.56 -18.59 15.76
C GLU A 209 10.99 -18.53 17.18
N VAL A 210 10.95 -17.34 17.82
CA VAL A 210 10.35 -17.17 19.16
C VAL A 210 8.89 -17.64 19.20
N LEU A 211 8.11 -17.32 18.18
CA LEU A 211 6.72 -17.78 18.09
C LEU A 211 6.62 -19.30 17.85
N ASN A 212 7.53 -19.87 17.08
CA ASN A 212 7.60 -21.31 16.83
C ASN A 212 8.00 -22.09 18.09
N ASP A 213 8.95 -21.58 18.86
CA ASP A 213 9.39 -22.19 20.13
C ASP A 213 8.26 -22.15 21.17
N PHE A 214 7.56 -21.02 21.27
CA PHE A 214 6.34 -20.92 22.08
C PHE A 214 5.26 -21.91 21.62
N PHE A 215 5.04 -22.02 20.30
CA PHE A 215 4.07 -22.98 19.76
C PHE A 215 4.47 -24.43 20.06
N ALA A 216 5.74 -24.78 19.90
CA ALA A 216 6.25 -26.10 20.23
C ALA A 216 6.08 -26.41 21.73
N SER A 217 6.34 -25.45 22.63
CA SER A 217 6.22 -25.65 24.09
C SER A 217 4.78 -25.91 24.55
N VAL A 218 3.78 -25.27 23.92
CA VAL A 218 2.36 -25.53 24.25
C VAL A 218 1.82 -26.83 23.66
N PHE A 219 2.39 -27.30 22.53
CA PHE A 219 1.98 -28.57 21.89
C PHE A 219 2.75 -29.80 22.39
N THR A 220 3.86 -29.61 23.11
CA THR A 220 4.62 -30.71 23.73
C THR A 220 4.17 -31.04 25.17
N GLY A 221 3.07 -30.42 25.64
CA GLY A 221 2.44 -30.72 26.92
C GLY A 221 1.42 -31.86 26.86
N LYS A 222 1.86 -33.07 27.24
CA LYS A 222 1.08 -34.32 27.51
C LYS A 222 0.44 -35.03 26.30
N SER A 223 1.25 -35.82 25.59
CA SER A 223 0.79 -37.05 24.92
C SER A 223 1.53 -38.29 25.44
N LEU A 224 1.59 -38.45 26.76
CA LEU A 224 1.78 -39.78 27.34
C LEU A 224 0.39 -40.33 27.65
N SER A 225 -0.04 -41.33 26.88
CA SER A 225 -1.36 -41.96 26.83
C SER A 225 -2.45 -41.17 26.11
N HIS A 226 -2.57 -41.38 24.80
CA HIS A 226 -3.84 -41.66 24.12
C HIS A 226 -3.51 -41.85 22.64
N THR A 227 -3.50 -43.11 22.20
CA THR A 227 -3.55 -43.48 20.79
C THR A 227 -4.81 -42.86 20.20
N ALA A 228 -4.66 -41.83 19.38
CA ALA A 228 -5.77 -41.25 18.64
C ALA A 228 -6.20 -42.26 17.56
N GLN A 229 -7.30 -42.97 17.81
CA GLN A 229 -7.99 -43.68 16.74
C GLN A 229 -8.58 -42.64 15.78
N VAL A 230 -8.22 -42.77 14.51
CA VAL A 230 -8.83 -42.02 13.41
C VAL A 230 -10.26 -42.52 13.27
N THR A 231 -11.25 -41.75 13.70
CA THR A 231 -12.63 -41.91 13.28
C THR A 231 -12.88 -41.04 12.05
N GLU A 232 -13.29 -41.68 10.96
CA GLU A 232 -13.74 -41.04 9.72
C GLU A 232 -14.76 -39.95 10.02
N SER A 233 -14.48 -38.72 9.55
CA SER A 233 -15.45 -37.63 9.58
C SER A 233 -16.10 -37.48 8.21
N ARG A 234 -17.42 -37.65 8.26
CA ARG A 234 -18.43 -37.54 7.21
C ARG A 234 -18.50 -36.12 6.62
N ASP A 235 -18.81 -36.08 5.33
CA ASP A 235 -19.02 -34.90 4.50
C ASP A 235 -19.99 -33.86 5.09
N TRP A 236 -19.63 -32.58 4.91
CA TRP A 236 -20.55 -31.48 4.58
C TRP A 236 -19.82 -30.41 3.76
#